data_AF-O05098-F1
#
_entry.id   AF-O05098-F1
#
_cell.length_a   1.000
_cell.length_b   1.000
_cell.length_c   1.000
_cell.angle_alpha   90.00
_cell.angle_beta   90.00
_cell.angle_gamma   90.00
#
_symmetry.space_group_name_H-M   'P 1'
#
loop_
_entity.id
_entity.type
_entity.pdbx_description
1 polymer ?
#
loop_
_entity_poly.entity_id
_entity_poly.type
_entity_poly.pdbx_seq_one_letter_code
_entity_poly.pdbx_strand_id
1 'polypeptide(L)'
;MEFNLVTIGFTIVNFIILMLILKHFFFDKVNKVIDDRNNEVALTIKKADAQNEEARLLKVESEKNLEDSKLQGKTIVENYKVKAEKVSEEITAEAKTEAQNILERAKRETQREKEKAEDEIKNQVVELAVLISSKALENSINEAEHRKLIEDFVSKVGI
;
A
#
# COMPACT_ATOMS: atom_id res chain seq x y z
N MET A 1 -39.07 58.12 91.03
CA MET A 1 -39.09 57.54 89.67
C MET A 1 -39.40 58.64 88.68
N GLU A 2 -38.48 59.57 88.47
CA GLU A 2 -38.68 60.64 87.49
C GLU A 2 -38.12 60.15 86.16
N PHE A 3 -38.96 59.42 85.43
CA PHE A 3 -38.70 59.06 84.04
C PHE A 3 -38.63 60.36 83.24
N ASN A 4 -37.43 60.94 83.18
CA ASN A 4 -37.16 62.10 82.36
C ASN A 4 -37.42 61.70 80.91
N LEU A 5 -38.52 62.18 80.32
CA LEU A 5 -38.82 62.05 78.89
C LEU A 5 -37.58 62.36 78.03
N VAL A 6 -36.76 63.30 78.50
CA VAL A 6 -35.46 63.68 77.91
C VAL A 6 -34.46 62.51 77.91
N THR A 7 -34.26 61.80 79.02
CA THR A 7 -33.35 60.64 79.09
C THR A 7 -33.80 59.51 78.18
N ILE A 8 -35.10 59.20 78.16
CA ILE A 8 -35.69 58.21 77.26
C ILE A 8 -35.47 58.63 75.80
N GLY A 9 -35.69 59.91 75.47
CA GLY A 9 -35.44 60.48 74.15
C GLY A 9 -33.98 60.30 73.72
N PHE A 10 -33.01 60.64 74.58
CA PHE A 10 -31.58 60.42 74.31
C PHE A 10 -31.23 58.94 74.14
N THR A 11 -31.80 58.04 74.96
CA THR A 11 -31.59 56.59 74.81
C THR A 11 -32.12 56.07 73.48
N ILE A 12 -33.31 56.51 73.04
CA ILE A 12 -33.89 56.15 71.74
C ILE A 12 -33.01 56.66 70.60
N VAL A 13 -32.55 57.92 70.65
CA VAL A 13 -31.65 58.48 69.64
C VAL A 13 -30.34 57.70 69.57
N ASN A 14 -29.71 57.39 70.71
CA ASN A 14 -28.50 56.58 70.76
C ASN A 14 -28.73 55.17 70.19
N PHE A 15 -29.87 54.54 70.51
CA PHE A 15 -30.26 53.25 69.94
C PHE A 15 -30.46 53.31 68.42
N ILE A 16 -31.09 54.37 67.91
CA ILE A 16 -31.25 54.60 66.46
C ILE A 16 -29.88 54.79 65.81
N ILE A 17 -28.99 55.58 66.39
CA ILE A 17 -27.62 55.78 65.88
C ILE A 17 -26.88 54.44 65.85
N LEU A 18 -26.93 53.66 66.93
CA LEU A 18 -26.33 52.32 66.99
C LEU A 18 -26.91 51.40 65.91
N MET A 19 -28.24 51.37 65.74
CA MET A 19 -28.89 50.61 64.66
C MET A 19 -28.41 51.05 63.28
N LEU A 20 -28.29 52.35 63.02
CA LEU A 20 -27.82 52.87 61.73
C LEU A 20 -26.36 52.49 61.48
N ILE A 21 -25.50 52.56 62.51
CA ILE A 21 -24.11 52.12 62.43
C ILE A 21 -24.04 50.62 62.17
N LEU A 22 -24.80 49.80 62.91
CA LEU A 22 -24.81 48.35 62.70
C LEU A 22 -25.34 47.99 61.31
N LYS A 23 -26.45 48.60 60.89
CA LYS A 23 -27.03 48.42 59.55
C LYS A 23 -26.00 48.71 58.45
N HIS A 24 -25.30 49.83 58.54
CA HIS A 24 -24.37 50.23 57.48
C HIS A 24 -22.99 49.56 57.57
N PHE A 25 -22.42 49.40 58.78
CA PHE A 25 -21.06 48.87 58.93
C PHE A 25 -21.00 47.35 59.10
N PHE A 26 -22.00 46.73 59.72
CA PHE A 26 -21.98 45.30 60.03
C PHE A 26 -22.80 44.51 59.01
N PHE A 27 -24.07 44.84 58.79
CA PHE A 27 -24.92 44.08 57.87
C PHE A 27 -24.39 44.14 56.43
N ASP A 28 -24.03 45.33 55.92
CA ASP A 28 -23.49 45.45 54.56
C ASP A 28 -22.17 44.66 54.39
N LYS A 29 -21.27 44.68 55.38
CA LYS A 29 -20.00 43.94 55.33
C LYS A 29 -20.20 42.42 55.45
N VAL A 30 -21.08 41.97 56.35
CA VAL A 30 -21.36 40.54 56.54
C VAL A 30 -22.05 39.96 55.31
N ASN A 31 -23.07 40.66 54.78
CA ASN A 31 -23.74 40.26 53.54
C ASN A 31 -22.75 40.20 52.38
N LYS A 32 -21.87 41.22 52.25
CA LYS A 32 -20.83 41.20 51.21
C LYS A 32 -19.91 39.99 51.34
N VAL A 33 -19.45 39.62 52.54
CA VAL A 33 -18.61 38.43 52.73
C VAL A 33 -19.37 37.15 52.36
N ILE A 34 -20.65 37.03 52.71
CA ILE A 34 -21.49 35.89 52.34
C ILE A 34 -21.69 35.82 50.83
N ASP A 35 -22.01 36.95 50.19
CA ASP A 35 -22.21 37.04 48.74
C ASP A 35 -20.91 36.75 47.97
N ASP A 36 -19.79 37.32 48.39
CA ASP A 36 -18.47 37.06 47.81
C ASP A 36 -18.11 35.57 47.92
N ARG A 37 -18.37 34.94 49.07
CA ARG A 37 -18.17 33.49 49.26
C ARG A 37 -19.12 32.64 48.42
N ASN A 38 -20.40 32.97 48.38
CA ASN A 38 -21.39 32.26 47.56
C ASN A 38 -21.01 32.34 46.07
N ASN A 39 -20.58 33.51 45.61
CA ASN A 39 -20.10 33.72 44.24
C ASN A 39 -18.81 32.94 43.96
N GLU A 40 -17.83 32.96 44.87
CA GLU A 40 -16.58 32.20 44.74
C GLU A 40 -16.85 30.69 44.64
N VAL A 41 -17.71 30.15 45.51
CA VAL A 41 -18.10 28.73 45.51
C VAL A 41 -18.86 28.39 44.24
N ALA A 42 -19.85 29.19 43.84
CA ALA A 42 -20.62 28.97 42.62
C ALA A 42 -19.74 29.00 41.36
N LEU A 43 -18.80 29.94 41.27
CA LEU A 43 -17.83 30.03 40.18
C LEU A 43 -16.89 28.82 40.16
N THR A 44 -16.41 28.39 41.33
CA THR A 44 -15.52 27.24 41.46
C THR A 44 -16.21 25.93 41.05
N ILE A 45 -17.44 25.71 41.51
CA ILE A 45 -18.25 24.55 41.12
C ILE A 45 -18.51 24.58 39.61
N LYS A 46 -18.97 25.72 39.07
CA LYS A 46 -19.23 25.86 37.63
C LYS A 46 -17.98 25.60 36.79
N LYS A 47 -16.81 26.07 37.25
CA LYS A 47 -15.53 25.83 36.57
C LYS A 47 -15.15 24.35 36.65
N ALA A 48 -15.30 23.72 37.81
CA ALA A 48 -15.01 22.29 37.98
C ALA A 48 -15.93 21.43 37.10
N ASP A 49 -17.22 21.73 37.04
CA ASP A 49 -18.19 21.03 36.18
C ASP A 49 -17.85 21.20 34.69
N ALA A 50 -17.53 22.42 34.27
CA ALA A 50 -17.11 22.69 32.89
C ALA A 50 -15.82 21.94 32.52
N GLN A 51 -14.83 21.91 33.40
CA GLN A 51 -13.57 21.18 33.19
C GLN A 51 -13.78 19.67 33.17
N ASN A 52 -14.65 19.14 34.03
CA ASN A 52 -14.98 17.71 34.05
C ASN A 52 -15.71 17.30 32.76
N GLU A 53 -16.64 18.13 32.29
CA GLU A 53 -17.36 17.86 31.04
C GLU A 53 -16.43 17.95 29.82
N GLU A 54 -15.57 18.97 29.75
CA GLU A 54 -14.54 19.09 28.71
C GLU A 54 -13.60 17.89 28.71
N ALA A 55 -13.10 17.49 29.89
CA ALA A 55 -12.25 16.31 30.03
C ALA A 55 -12.95 15.01 29.59
N ARG A 56 -14.25 14.87 29.91
CA ARG A 56 -15.07 13.73 29.48
C ARG A 56 -15.23 13.71 27.95
N LEU A 57 -15.52 14.86 27.33
CA LEU A 57 -15.66 14.97 25.88
C LEU A 57 -14.34 14.67 25.16
N LEU A 58 -13.23 15.25 25.61
CA LEU A 58 -11.89 14.99 25.07
C LEU A 58 -11.49 13.53 25.21
N LYS A 59 -11.84 12.88 26.33
CA LYS A 59 -11.61 11.45 26.52
C LYS A 59 -12.39 10.61 25.50
N VAL A 60 -13.68 10.86 25.33
CA VAL A 60 -14.52 10.14 24.35
C VAL A 60 -14.03 10.37 22.92
N GLU A 61 -13.67 11.59 22.57
CA GLU A 61 -13.12 11.92 21.26
C GLU A 61 -11.77 11.22 21.02
N SER A 62 -10.88 11.21 22.02
CA SER A 62 -9.59 10.54 21.94
C SER A 62 -9.75 9.02 21.79
N GLU A 63 -10.66 8.40 22.55
CA GLU A 63 -10.97 6.97 22.46
C GLU A 63 -11.53 6.62 21.07
N LYS A 64 -12.46 7.43 20.55
CA LYS A 64 -13.01 7.28 19.20
C LYS A 64 -11.94 7.42 18.12
N ASN A 65 -11.10 8.45 18.21
CA ASN A 65 -10.02 8.69 17.24
C ASN A 65 -8.98 7.56 17.27
N LEU A 66 -8.70 6.99 18.44
CA LEU A 66 -7.81 5.84 18.59
C LEU A 66 -8.42 4.58 17.96
N GLU A 67 -9.71 4.32 18.16
CA GLU A 67 -10.42 3.20 17.55
C GLU A 67 -10.45 3.32 16.02
N ASP A 68 -10.82 4.49 15.50
CA ASP A 68 -10.84 4.77 14.07
C ASP A 68 -9.45 4.64 13.44
N SER A 69 -8.41 5.18 14.10
CA SER A 69 -7.01 5.03 13.66
C SER A 69 -6.57 3.57 13.59
N LYS A 70 -6.98 2.74 14.56
CA LYS A 70 -6.69 1.30 14.56
C LYS A 70 -7.42 0.58 13.42
N LEU A 71 -8.69 0.93 13.18
CA LEU A 71 -9.48 0.34 12.10
C LEU A 71 -8.94 0.72 10.72
N GLN A 72 -8.59 1.99 10.52
CA GLN A 72 -7.94 2.48 9.30
C GLN A 72 -6.59 1.80 9.10
N GLY A 73 -5.75 1.73 10.15
CA GLY A 73 -4.46 1.04 10.08
C GLY A 73 -4.59 -0.43 9.67
N LYS A 74 -5.54 -1.16 10.27
CA LYS A 74 -5.84 -2.55 9.90
C LYS A 74 -6.31 -2.67 8.45
N THR A 75 -7.23 -1.80 8.03
CA THR A 75 -7.76 -1.76 6.66
C THR A 75 -6.66 -1.49 5.63
N ILE A 76 -5.75 -0.55 5.93
CA ILE A 76 -4.60 -0.25 5.09
C ILE A 76 -3.71 -1.49 4.93
N VAL A 77 -3.34 -2.15 6.02
CA VAL A 77 -2.50 -3.35 5.98
C VAL A 77 -3.16 -4.49 5.22
N GLU A 78 -4.46 -4.73 5.43
CA GLU A 78 -5.23 -5.75 4.71
C GLU A 78 -5.29 -5.46 3.20
N ASN A 79 -5.55 -4.22 2.81
CA ASN A 79 -5.56 -3.81 1.41
C ASN A 79 -4.19 -3.98 0.74
N TYR A 80 -3.11 -3.63 1.43
CA TYR A 80 -1.75 -3.84 0.92
C TYR A 80 -1.41 -5.33 0.79
N LYS A 81 -1.86 -6.17 1.74
CA LYS A 81 -1.67 -7.62 1.67
C LYS A 81 -2.40 -8.22 0.47
N VAL A 82 -3.67 -7.90 0.28
CA VAL A 82 -4.47 -8.37 -0.88
C VAL A 82 -3.85 -7.90 -2.21
N LYS A 83 -3.39 -6.64 -2.26
CA LYS A 83 -2.70 -6.11 -3.44
C LYS A 83 -1.38 -6.85 -3.71
N ALA A 84 -0.59 -7.13 -2.68
CA ALA A 84 0.66 -7.86 -2.80
C ALA A 84 0.44 -9.31 -3.24
N GLU A 85 -0.57 -10.00 -2.70
CA GLU A 85 -0.95 -11.35 -3.11
C GLU A 85 -1.36 -11.37 -4.59
N LYS A 86 -2.22 -10.43 -5.01
CA LYS A 86 -2.62 -10.30 -6.42
C LYS A 86 -1.43 -10.06 -7.36
N VAL A 87 -0.53 -9.15 -7.01
CA VAL A 87 0.68 -8.87 -7.81
C VAL A 87 1.60 -10.10 -7.85
N SER A 88 1.74 -10.83 -6.73
CA SER A 88 2.53 -12.05 -6.69
C SER A 88 1.94 -13.15 -7.58
N GLU A 89 0.61 -13.30 -7.59
CA GLU A 89 -0.09 -14.23 -8.48
C GLU A 89 0.07 -13.85 -9.95
N GLU A 90 -0.07 -12.57 -10.29
CA GLU A 90 0.14 -12.03 -11.64
C GLU A 90 1.56 -12.31 -12.13
N ILE A 91 2.59 -11.97 -11.33
CA ILE A 91 4.00 -12.24 -11.65
C ILE A 91 4.25 -13.74 -11.85
N THR A 92 3.66 -14.58 -11.00
CA THR A 92 3.82 -16.04 -11.11
C THR A 92 3.15 -16.59 -12.37
N ALA A 93 1.97 -16.08 -12.71
CA ALA A 93 1.23 -16.47 -13.91
C ALA A 93 1.97 -16.02 -15.20
N GLU A 94 2.51 -14.80 -15.22
CA GLU A 94 3.33 -14.28 -16.31
C GLU A 94 4.61 -15.10 -16.48
N ALA A 95 5.33 -15.38 -15.37
CA ALA A 95 6.54 -16.20 -15.40
C ALA A 95 6.27 -17.62 -15.92
N LYS A 96 5.15 -18.23 -15.52
CA LYS A 96 4.73 -19.55 -16.01
C LYS A 96 4.40 -19.53 -17.50
N THR A 97 3.71 -18.50 -17.96
CA THR A 97 3.35 -18.32 -19.37
C THR A 97 4.61 -18.12 -20.22
N GLU A 98 5.55 -17.29 -19.76
CA GLU A 98 6.80 -17.08 -20.48
C GLU A 98 7.67 -18.33 -20.51
N ALA A 99 7.76 -19.08 -19.40
CA ALA A 99 8.44 -20.36 -19.35
C ALA A 99 7.84 -21.38 -20.34
N GLN A 100 6.51 -21.42 -20.46
CA GLN A 100 5.82 -22.27 -21.44
C GLN A 100 6.14 -21.84 -22.87
N ASN A 101 6.15 -20.53 -23.16
CA ASN A 101 6.50 -19.98 -24.47
C ASN A 101 7.95 -20.27 -24.85
N ILE A 102 8.88 -20.20 -23.89
CA ILE A 102 10.29 -20.55 -24.09
C ILE A 102 10.40 -22.06 -24.39
N LEU A 103 9.72 -22.91 -23.62
CA LEU A 103 9.74 -24.35 -23.83
C LEU A 103 9.16 -24.76 -25.19
N GLU A 104 8.05 -24.14 -25.61
CA GLU A 104 7.46 -24.39 -26.92
C GLU A 104 8.37 -23.94 -28.07
N ARG A 105 8.99 -22.75 -27.95
CA ARG A 105 10.00 -22.26 -28.90
C ARG A 105 11.18 -23.21 -29.00
N ALA A 106 11.74 -23.63 -27.87
CA ALA A 106 12.86 -24.57 -27.82
C ALA A 106 12.52 -25.93 -28.45
N LYS A 107 11.31 -26.46 -28.20
CA LYS A 107 10.83 -27.71 -28.84
C LYS A 107 10.72 -27.57 -30.36
N ARG A 108 10.15 -26.46 -30.85
CA ARG A 108 10.06 -26.19 -32.29
C ARG A 108 11.43 -26.03 -32.93
N GLU A 109 12.35 -25.35 -32.26
CA GLU A 109 13.72 -25.18 -32.73
C GLU A 109 14.48 -26.49 -32.77
N THR A 110 14.37 -27.31 -31.72
CA THR A 110 14.95 -28.67 -31.68
C THR A 110 14.42 -29.54 -32.81
N GLN A 111 13.11 -29.48 -33.10
CA GLN A 111 12.51 -30.24 -34.18
C GLN A 111 13.02 -29.77 -35.56
N ARG A 112 13.12 -28.46 -35.79
CA ARG A 112 13.69 -27.91 -37.03
C ARG A 112 15.16 -28.27 -37.22
N GLU A 113 15.95 -28.22 -36.15
CA GLU A 113 17.36 -28.58 -36.23
C GLU A 113 17.54 -30.07 -36.51
N LYS A 114 16.67 -30.92 -35.95
CA LYS A 114 16.62 -32.35 -36.28
C LYS A 114 16.29 -32.58 -37.75
N GLU A 115 15.27 -31.93 -38.28
CA GLU A 115 14.88 -32.03 -39.70
C GLU A 115 16.02 -31.58 -40.63
N LYS A 116 16.68 -30.47 -40.28
CA LYS A 116 17.84 -29.96 -41.02
C LYS A 116 19.02 -30.95 -41.00
N ALA A 117 19.31 -31.54 -39.85
CA ALA A 117 20.36 -32.56 -39.73
C ALA A 117 20.03 -33.82 -40.54
N GLU A 118 18.76 -34.25 -40.55
CA GLU A 118 18.30 -35.37 -41.38
C GLU A 118 18.47 -35.07 -42.88
N ASP A 119 18.17 -33.85 -43.32
CA ASP A 119 18.34 -33.44 -44.72
C ASP A 119 19.81 -33.28 -45.11
N GLU A 120 20.66 -32.78 -44.21
CA GLU A 120 22.11 -32.71 -44.43
C GLU A 120 22.72 -34.12 -44.56
N ILE A 121 22.31 -35.07 -43.73
CA ILE A 121 22.73 -36.48 -43.85
C ILE A 121 22.29 -37.08 -45.19
N LYS A 122 21.04 -36.83 -45.62
CA LYS A 122 20.57 -37.30 -46.94
C LYS A 122 21.45 -36.75 -48.08
N ASN A 123 21.78 -35.46 -48.04
CA ASN A 123 22.64 -34.82 -49.05
C ASN A 123 24.05 -35.42 -49.04
N GLN A 124 24.65 -35.65 -47.87
CA GLN A 124 25.96 -36.30 -47.75
C GLN A 124 25.95 -37.74 -48.28
N VAL A 125 24.87 -38.49 -48.06
CA VAL A 125 24.72 -39.85 -48.60
C VAL A 125 24.60 -39.83 -50.12
N VAL A 126 23.86 -38.87 -50.69
CA VAL A 126 23.76 -38.69 -52.16
C VAL A 126 25.12 -38.33 -52.76
N GLU A 127 25.84 -37.38 -52.16
CA GLU A 127 27.19 -37.00 -52.61
C GLU A 127 28.16 -38.18 -52.56
N LEU A 128 28.14 -38.97 -51.47
CA LEU A 128 28.95 -40.17 -51.35
C LEU A 128 28.59 -41.22 -52.41
N ALA A 129 27.30 -41.44 -52.69
CA ALA A 129 26.85 -42.37 -53.73
C ALA A 129 27.29 -41.92 -55.13
N VAL A 130 27.27 -40.62 -55.42
CA VAL A 130 27.79 -40.05 -56.66
C VAL A 130 29.29 -40.26 -56.76
N LEU A 131 30.07 -39.96 -55.71
CA LEU A 131 31.52 -40.18 -55.67
C LEU A 131 31.90 -41.65 -55.89
N ILE A 132 31.21 -42.59 -55.23
CA ILE A 132 31.41 -44.04 -55.42
C ILE A 132 31.12 -44.43 -56.87
N SER A 133 30.01 -43.92 -57.44
CA SER A 133 29.63 -44.20 -58.83
C SER A 133 30.65 -43.64 -59.83
N SER A 134 31.12 -42.41 -59.63
CA SER A 134 32.18 -41.80 -60.45
C SER A 134 33.48 -42.59 -60.36
N LYS A 135 33.90 -43.05 -59.17
CA LYS A 135 35.11 -43.85 -59.01
C LYS A 135 34.99 -45.25 -59.63
N ALA A 136 33.82 -45.87 -59.53
CA ALA A 136 33.54 -47.14 -60.18
C ALA A 136 33.63 -47.01 -61.71
N LEU A 137 33.04 -45.94 -62.28
CA LEU A 137 33.15 -45.63 -63.70
C LEU A 137 34.60 -45.37 -64.14
N GLU A 138 35.34 -44.53 -63.41
CA GLU A 138 36.75 -44.24 -63.69
C GLU A 138 37.62 -45.51 -63.74
N ASN A 139 37.43 -46.44 -62.79
CA ASN A 139 38.17 -47.71 -62.77
C ASN A 139 37.71 -48.71 -63.85
N SER A 140 36.47 -48.61 -64.32
CA SER A 140 35.93 -49.50 -65.36
C SER A 140 36.26 -49.07 -66.78
N ILE A 141 36.55 -47.77 -67.00
CA ILE A 141 36.85 -47.26 -68.33
C ILE A 141 38.29 -47.63 -68.70
N ASN A 142 38.40 -48.73 -69.43
CA ASN A 142 39.61 -49.08 -70.18
C ASN A 142 39.92 -47.96 -71.18
N GLU A 143 41.19 -47.64 -71.39
CA GLU A 143 41.67 -46.63 -72.36
C GLU A 143 41.03 -46.79 -73.75
N ALA A 144 40.69 -48.04 -74.12
CA ALA A 144 39.97 -48.37 -75.35
C ALA A 144 38.52 -47.82 -75.40
N GLU A 145 37.79 -47.85 -74.28
CA GLU A 145 36.45 -47.27 -74.16
C GLU A 145 36.49 -45.74 -74.13
N HIS A 146 37.54 -45.17 -73.56
CA HIS A 146 37.75 -43.71 -73.62
C HIS A 146 37.98 -43.24 -75.05
N ARG A 147 38.79 -43.97 -75.84
CA ARG A 147 38.95 -43.70 -77.28
C ARG A 147 37.63 -43.77 -78.03
N LYS A 148 36.81 -44.79 -77.74
CA LYS A 148 35.51 -44.96 -78.39
C LYS A 148 34.52 -43.84 -78.06
N LEU A 149 34.49 -43.37 -76.81
CA LEU A 149 33.67 -42.22 -76.39
C LEU A 149 34.11 -40.93 -77.06
N ILE A 150 35.42 -40.71 -77.21
CA ILE A 150 35.96 -39.55 -77.94
C ILE A 150 35.54 -39.64 -79.42
N GLU A 151 35.64 -40.81 -80.04
CA GLU A 151 35.25 -41.04 -81.43
C GLU A 151 33.75 -40.80 -81.65
N ASP A 152 32.90 -41.25 -80.72
CA ASP A 152 31.45 -41.03 -80.74
C ASP A 152 31.07 -39.56 -80.54
N PHE A 153 31.79 -38.83 -79.68
CA PHE A 153 31.58 -37.40 -79.49
C PHE A 153 31.99 -36.61 -80.73
N VAL A 154 33.13 -36.93 -81.34
CA VAL A 154 33.58 -36.29 -82.59
C VAL A 154 32.61 -36.58 -83.74
N SER A 155 32.11 -37.81 -83.87
CA SER A 155 31.15 -38.15 -84.93
C SER A 155 29.79 -37.45 -84.77
N LYS A 156 29.33 -37.23 -83.52
CA LYS A 156 28.07 -36.53 -83.23
C LYS A 156 28.17 -35.01 -83.29
N VAL A 157 29.33 -34.44 -82.97
CA VAL A 157 29.58 -32.99 -83.09
C VAL A 157 29.96 -32.60 -84.52
N GLY A 158 30.33 -33.57 -85.37
CA GLY A 158 30.42 -33.39 -86.81
C GLY A 158 31.50 -32.41 -87.25
N ILE A 159 32.73 -32.64 -86.78
CA ILE A 159 33.93 -32.15 -87.49
C ILE A 159 34.27 -33.16 -88.59
#